data_AF-A0A8T1PS45-F1
#
_entry.id   AF-A0A8T1PS45-F1
#
_cell.length_a   1.000
_cell.length_b   1.000
_cell.length_c   1.000
_cell.angle_alpha   90.00
_cell.angle_beta   90.00
_cell.angle_gamma   90.00
#
_symmetry.space_group_name_H-M   'P 1'
#
loop_
_entity.id
_entity.type
_entity.pdbx_description
1 polymer ?
#
loop_
_entity_poly.entity_id
_entity_poly.type
_entity_poly.pdbx_seq_one_letter_code
_entity_poly.pdbx_strand_id
1 'polypeptide(L)'
;MSAGVQLHIEDSHVTMDNGILQVTLSNPDGIVTGIKYNGIDNLLEVLNEEVNRGYWDLVWSETGSTGTTGTFDVIKGTSFRVVVEKEEQVEISFTRLWYPSLQGKLVPLNIDKRFIMLRNSPGFYTYAIYDHLKEWPPFNLPQTRIVFKLRKDKFHYMAIADNRQRFMPLPDDRLPGRGEPLATPEAVLLVDPVEPEFKGEVDDKYQYSCENKDLQVHGWICTDPPVGFWQITPSSEFRSGGPIKQNLTSHVGPVNLAMFLSAHYGGEDLVLKLKPNEPWKKVFGPIFMYLNSMSTDDHASHDPFFLWEDAKKQMKVEVESWPYHFPDSEDFPSSDQRGSVSGGLHIRDRYSSDECMIPASLAYVGLAPPGEVGSWQTECKV
;
A
#
# COMPACT_ATOMS: atom_id res chain seq x y z
N MET A 1 -14.66 29.42 -2.97
CA MET A 1 -13.74 28.85 -1.97
C MET A 1 -14.33 27.51 -1.57
N SER A 2 -13.58 26.40 -1.66
CA SER A 2 -14.07 25.11 -1.15
C SER A 2 -14.29 25.23 0.37
N ALA A 3 -15.16 24.40 0.94
CA ALA A 3 -15.26 24.31 2.39
C ALA A 3 -13.93 23.81 2.98
N GLY A 4 -13.62 24.20 4.23
CA GLY A 4 -12.52 23.57 4.98
C GLY A 4 -12.84 22.09 5.25
N VAL A 5 -11.83 21.28 5.57
CA VAL A 5 -12.03 19.87 5.92
C VAL A 5 -12.96 19.77 7.12
N GLN A 6 -14.01 18.96 7.00
CA GLN A 6 -14.98 18.66 8.04
C GLN A 6 -14.70 17.26 8.61
N LEU A 7 -14.85 17.14 9.92
CA LEU A 7 -14.76 15.87 10.64
C LEU A 7 -16.08 15.61 11.35
N HIS A 8 -16.70 14.48 11.05
CA HIS A 8 -17.93 14.02 11.69
C HIS A 8 -17.61 12.76 12.49
N ILE A 9 -17.87 12.79 13.80
CA ILE A 9 -17.59 11.69 14.72
C ILE A 9 -18.91 11.18 15.28
N GLU A 10 -19.22 9.93 14.98
CA GLU A 10 -20.36 9.18 15.48
C GLU A 10 -19.89 7.99 16.34
N ASP A 11 -20.82 7.34 17.02
CA ASP A 11 -20.52 6.23 17.92
C ASP A 11 -19.81 5.06 17.21
N SER A 12 -20.23 4.78 15.96
CA SER A 12 -19.72 3.63 15.18
C SER A 12 -18.80 4.03 14.03
N HIS A 13 -18.75 5.31 13.68
CA HIS A 13 -18.08 5.79 12.46
C HIS A 13 -17.46 7.16 12.63
N VAL A 14 -16.41 7.43 11.86
CA VAL A 14 -15.78 8.74 11.72
C VAL A 14 -15.67 9.05 10.23
N THR A 15 -16.15 10.21 9.80
CA THR A 15 -16.13 10.64 8.40
C THR A 15 -15.31 11.92 8.25
N MET A 16 -14.30 11.87 7.38
CA MET A 16 -13.56 13.04 6.90
C MET A 16 -14.13 13.48 5.55
N ASP A 17 -14.39 14.78 5.39
CA ASP A 17 -14.94 15.38 4.18
C ASP A 17 -14.21 16.66 3.82
N ASN A 18 -13.63 16.78 2.62
CA ASN A 18 -12.98 18.00 2.15
C ASN A 18 -13.73 18.72 1.02
N GLY A 19 -14.98 18.36 0.79
CA GLY A 19 -15.84 18.86 -0.28
C GLY A 19 -15.57 18.25 -1.66
N ILE A 20 -14.53 17.43 -1.81
CA ILE A 20 -14.21 16.69 -3.04
C ILE A 20 -14.56 15.21 -2.89
N LEU A 21 -14.17 14.60 -1.76
CA LEU A 21 -14.47 13.22 -1.41
C LEU A 21 -14.82 13.11 0.08
N GLN A 22 -15.51 12.04 0.44
CA GLN A 22 -15.72 11.63 1.82
C GLN A 22 -15.07 10.28 2.08
N VAL A 23 -14.39 10.14 3.21
CA VAL A 23 -13.80 8.87 3.67
C VAL A 23 -14.42 8.55 5.01
N THR A 24 -15.09 7.40 5.10
CA THR A 24 -15.74 6.92 6.31
C THR A 24 -14.97 5.74 6.88
N LEU A 25 -14.66 5.81 8.17
CA LEU A 25 -13.93 4.79 8.90
C LEU A 25 -14.75 4.28 10.09
N SER A 26 -14.64 2.99 10.42
CA SER A 26 -15.26 2.45 11.62
C SER A 26 -14.57 2.98 12.89
N ASN A 27 -15.34 3.18 13.94
CA ASN A 27 -14.88 3.70 15.24
C ASN A 27 -15.03 2.61 16.32
N PRO A 28 -13.96 2.23 17.05
CA PRO A 28 -12.57 2.70 16.99
C PRO A 28 -11.66 1.82 16.10
N ASP A 29 -12.23 0.92 15.30
CA ASP A 29 -11.45 -0.08 14.57
C ASP A 29 -10.55 0.55 13.48
N GLY A 30 -10.94 1.69 12.91
CA GLY A 30 -10.20 2.38 11.85
C GLY A 30 -10.13 1.58 10.55
N ILE A 31 -11.20 0.87 10.21
CA ILE A 31 -11.38 0.23 8.90
C ILE A 31 -12.02 1.25 7.98
N VAL A 32 -11.53 1.40 6.75
CA VAL A 32 -12.18 2.25 5.75
C VAL A 32 -13.41 1.52 5.22
N THR A 33 -14.59 1.95 5.67
CA THR A 33 -15.87 1.31 5.36
C THR A 33 -16.51 1.91 4.11
N GLY A 34 -16.14 3.15 3.76
CA GLY A 34 -16.59 3.77 2.51
C GLY A 34 -15.76 4.95 2.03
N ILE A 35 -15.76 5.12 0.71
CA ILE A 35 -15.16 6.27 0.02
C ILE A 35 -16.20 6.78 -0.97
N LYS A 36 -16.71 7.99 -0.77
CA LYS A 36 -17.69 8.63 -1.66
C LYS A 36 -16.98 9.63 -2.56
N TYR A 37 -17.17 9.50 -3.87
CA TYR A 37 -16.52 10.38 -4.85
C TYR A 37 -17.28 10.40 -6.18
N ASN A 38 -17.35 11.57 -6.82
CA ASN A 38 -17.88 11.78 -8.16
C ASN A 38 -19.22 11.07 -8.44
N GLY A 39 -20.20 11.25 -7.56
CA GLY A 39 -21.53 10.66 -7.69
C GLY A 39 -21.63 9.16 -7.37
N ILE A 40 -20.52 8.48 -7.05
CA ILE A 40 -20.53 7.11 -6.54
C ILE A 40 -20.58 7.14 -5.01
N ASP A 41 -21.65 6.58 -4.43
CA ASP A 41 -21.89 6.59 -2.98
C ASP A 41 -20.81 5.85 -2.18
N ASN A 42 -20.26 4.77 -2.74
CA ASN A 42 -19.12 4.06 -2.18
C ASN A 42 -18.31 3.39 -3.29
N LEU A 43 -17.01 3.69 -3.39
CA LEU A 43 -16.08 3.06 -4.32
C LEU A 43 -15.71 1.63 -3.91
N LEU A 44 -15.85 1.30 -2.61
CA LEU A 44 -15.48 0.00 -2.04
C LEU A 44 -16.58 -1.04 -2.20
N GLU A 45 -16.20 -2.32 -2.26
CA GLU A 45 -17.11 -3.46 -2.45
C GLU A 45 -18.17 -3.55 -1.33
N VAL A 46 -19.37 -3.04 -1.60
CA VAL A 46 -20.43 -2.89 -0.62
C VAL A 46 -21.05 -4.22 -0.19
N LEU A 47 -20.91 -5.27 -1.01
CA LEU A 47 -21.36 -6.62 -0.67
C LEU A 47 -20.43 -7.31 0.34
N ASN A 48 -19.22 -6.79 0.55
CA ASN A 48 -18.37 -7.25 1.63
C ASN A 48 -18.80 -6.63 2.96
N GLU A 49 -18.61 -7.40 4.04
CA GLU A 49 -18.57 -6.86 5.40
C GLU A 49 -17.57 -5.70 5.48
N GLU A 50 -17.86 -4.70 6.30
CA GLU A 50 -17.07 -3.46 6.38
C GLU A 50 -15.59 -3.73 6.65
N VAL A 51 -15.28 -4.67 7.54
CA VAL A 51 -13.91 -5.12 7.89
C VAL A 51 -13.11 -5.63 6.67
N ASN A 52 -13.80 -5.99 5.58
CA ASN A 52 -13.25 -6.57 4.37
C ASN A 52 -13.41 -5.65 3.15
N ARG A 53 -13.37 -4.32 3.36
CA ARG A 53 -13.41 -3.30 2.30
C ARG A 53 -12.05 -2.63 2.11
N GLY A 54 -11.70 -1.69 2.98
CA GLY A 54 -10.39 -1.04 3.01
C GLY A 54 -9.73 -1.22 4.38
N TYR A 55 -8.61 -1.93 4.46
CA TYR A 55 -8.00 -2.29 5.74
C TYR A 55 -6.49 -2.42 5.68
N TRP A 56 -5.87 -2.24 6.84
CA TRP A 56 -4.48 -2.64 7.07
C TRP A 56 -4.46 -4.08 7.59
N ASP A 57 -3.56 -4.90 7.05
CA ASP A 57 -3.32 -6.26 7.53
C ASP A 57 -1.84 -6.52 7.78
N LEU A 58 -1.61 -7.51 8.62
CA LEU A 58 -0.30 -8.12 8.77
C LEU A 58 -0.42 -9.64 8.87
N VAL A 59 0.68 -10.30 8.58
CA VAL A 59 0.88 -11.72 8.89
C VAL A 59 2.03 -11.79 9.88
N TRP A 60 1.86 -12.57 10.95
CA TRP A 60 2.89 -12.74 11.97
C TRP A 60 2.94 -14.17 12.50
N SER A 61 4.08 -14.56 13.06
CA SER A 61 4.23 -15.86 13.72
C SER A 61 5.14 -15.75 14.93
N GLU A 62 5.09 -16.76 15.81
CA GLU A 62 6.05 -16.89 16.90
C GLU A 62 7.47 -17.11 16.35
N THR A 63 8.47 -16.59 17.05
CA THR A 63 9.88 -16.81 16.71
C THR A 63 10.22 -18.30 16.74
N GLY A 64 11.01 -18.75 15.77
CA GLY A 64 11.35 -20.17 15.59
C GLY A 64 10.40 -20.92 14.64
N SER A 65 9.25 -20.32 14.28
CA SER A 65 8.45 -20.80 13.16
C SER A 65 9.25 -20.66 11.85
N THR A 66 9.23 -21.69 11.01
CA THR A 66 9.90 -21.71 9.70
C THR A 66 8.95 -21.26 8.59
N GLY A 67 9.52 -20.76 7.49
CA GLY A 67 8.76 -20.33 6.33
C GLY A 67 8.17 -18.92 6.44
N THR A 68 7.16 -18.65 5.61
CA THR A 68 6.63 -17.30 5.34
C THR A 68 5.16 -17.14 5.70
N THR A 69 4.55 -18.19 6.25
CA THR A 69 3.14 -18.22 6.67
C THR A 69 3.01 -17.89 8.14
N GLY A 70 1.82 -17.47 8.56
CA GLY A 70 1.54 -17.18 9.97
C GLY A 70 0.08 -16.82 10.19
N THR A 71 -0.19 -16.22 11.34
CA THR A 71 -1.49 -15.69 11.72
C THR A 71 -1.76 -14.41 10.93
N PHE A 72 -2.83 -14.44 10.13
CA PHE A 72 -3.38 -13.26 9.46
C PHE A 72 -4.18 -12.42 10.46
N ASP A 73 -3.93 -11.11 10.49
CA ASP A 73 -4.57 -10.18 11.41
C ASP A 73 -4.94 -8.90 10.65
N VAL A 74 -6.26 -8.65 10.55
CA VAL A 74 -6.77 -7.34 10.13
C VAL A 74 -6.66 -6.41 11.33
N ILE A 75 -5.85 -5.37 11.18
CA ILE A 75 -5.52 -4.46 12.27
C ILE A 75 -6.75 -3.62 12.61
N LYS A 76 -7.35 -3.91 13.77
CA LYS A 76 -8.46 -3.14 14.35
C LYS A 76 -7.97 -2.33 15.54
N GLY A 77 -8.15 -1.02 15.48
CA GLY A 77 -7.89 -0.13 16.62
C GLY A 77 -8.82 -0.46 17.79
N THR A 78 -8.37 -0.13 18.99
CA THR A 78 -9.16 -0.20 20.22
C THR A 78 -9.43 1.19 20.81
N SER A 79 -8.83 2.22 20.23
CA SER A 79 -8.96 3.61 20.64
C SER A 79 -8.90 4.51 19.41
N PHE A 80 -9.72 5.56 19.39
CA PHE A 80 -9.75 6.60 18.38
C PHE A 80 -9.35 7.94 19.01
N ARG A 81 -8.60 8.76 18.27
CA ARG A 81 -8.24 10.12 18.65
C ARG A 81 -8.14 11.03 17.44
N VAL A 82 -8.64 12.27 17.60
CA VAL A 82 -8.34 13.37 16.68
C VAL A 82 -6.99 13.96 17.04
N VAL A 83 -6.07 14.00 16.08
CA VAL A 83 -4.69 14.48 16.25
C VAL A 83 -4.60 15.94 15.81
N VAL A 84 -5.10 16.23 14.60
CA VAL A 84 -5.18 17.57 14.03
C VAL A 84 -6.59 17.78 13.50
N GLU A 85 -7.17 18.95 13.78
CA GLU A 85 -8.45 19.38 13.21
C GLU A 85 -8.40 20.88 12.92
N LYS A 86 -8.17 21.21 11.65
CA LYS A 86 -8.06 22.58 11.12
C LYS A 86 -8.73 22.63 9.75
N GLU A 87 -9.08 23.83 9.27
CA GLU A 87 -9.71 23.99 7.94
C GLU A 87 -8.89 23.38 6.79
N GLU A 88 -7.56 23.39 6.91
CA GLU A 88 -6.66 22.88 5.87
C GLU A 88 -6.37 21.38 6.00
N GLN A 89 -6.58 20.79 7.18
CA GLN A 89 -6.15 19.43 7.48
C GLN A 89 -6.93 18.82 8.64
N VAL A 90 -7.31 17.56 8.46
CA VAL A 90 -7.66 16.65 9.56
C VAL A 90 -6.68 15.49 9.59
N GLU A 91 -6.18 15.15 10.78
CA GLU A 91 -5.45 13.92 11.05
C GLU A 91 -6.13 13.16 12.20
N ILE A 92 -6.41 11.88 11.98
CA ILE A 92 -7.01 11.00 12.97
C ILE A 92 -6.16 9.75 13.20
N SER A 93 -6.26 9.19 14.40
CA SER A 93 -5.49 8.06 14.91
C SER A 93 -6.40 6.95 15.40
N PHE A 94 -6.06 5.71 15.05
CA PHE A 94 -6.68 4.48 15.53
C PHE A 94 -5.59 3.58 16.11
N THR A 95 -5.53 3.50 17.44
CA THR A 95 -4.46 2.79 18.15
C THR A 95 -4.93 1.42 18.66
N ARG A 96 -4.09 0.40 18.50
CA ARG A 96 -4.19 -0.89 19.19
C ARG A 96 -2.94 -1.09 20.04
N LEU A 97 -3.10 -1.06 21.36
CA LEU A 97 -2.00 -1.31 22.29
C LEU A 97 -1.89 -2.81 22.58
N TRP A 98 -0.66 -3.28 22.79
CA TRP A 98 -0.43 -4.67 23.18
C TRP A 98 -0.16 -4.79 24.69
N TYR A 99 -0.67 -5.86 25.28
CA TYR A 99 -0.51 -6.19 26.69
C TYR A 99 -0.15 -7.67 26.83
N PRO A 100 0.57 -8.09 27.88
CA PRO A 100 0.93 -9.50 28.10
C PRO A 100 -0.25 -10.48 28.06
N SER A 101 -1.46 -10.03 28.43
CA SER A 101 -2.70 -10.84 28.34
C SER A 101 -3.14 -11.21 26.92
N LEU A 102 -2.57 -10.55 25.91
CA LEU A 102 -2.81 -10.76 24.47
C LEU A 102 -1.76 -11.65 23.81
N GLN A 103 -0.78 -12.15 24.56
CA GLN A 103 0.24 -13.06 24.06
C GLN A 103 -0.40 -14.29 23.39
N GLY A 104 0.12 -14.66 22.22
CA GLY A 104 -0.40 -15.75 21.39
C GLY A 104 -1.70 -15.43 20.65
N LYS A 105 -2.35 -14.29 20.92
CA LYS A 105 -3.60 -13.86 20.26
C LYS A 105 -3.36 -12.75 19.25
N LEU A 106 -2.52 -11.78 19.62
CA LEU A 106 -2.16 -10.65 18.78
C LEU A 106 -0.64 -10.49 18.74
N VAL A 107 -0.17 -9.94 17.63
CA VAL A 107 1.24 -9.60 17.45
C VAL A 107 1.69 -8.65 18.57
N PRO A 108 2.88 -8.85 19.17
CA PRO A 108 3.44 -7.97 20.21
C PRO A 108 3.82 -6.57 19.69
N LEU A 109 2.85 -5.79 19.21
CA LEU A 109 3.06 -4.45 18.67
C LEU A 109 2.01 -3.47 19.20
N ASN A 110 2.46 -2.30 19.62
CA ASN A 110 1.64 -1.11 19.58
C ASN A 110 1.53 -0.69 18.13
N ILE A 111 0.30 -0.49 17.66
CA ILE A 111 0.03 -0.06 16.29
C ILE A 111 -0.81 1.20 16.35
N ASP A 112 -0.36 2.25 15.68
CA ASP A 112 -1.09 3.50 15.50
C ASP A 112 -1.32 3.73 14.00
N LYS A 113 -2.55 3.47 13.52
CA LYS A 113 -2.95 3.78 12.15
C LYS A 113 -3.42 5.21 12.07
N ARG A 114 -2.90 5.96 11.11
CA ARG A 114 -3.18 7.37 10.92
C ARG A 114 -3.80 7.60 9.55
N PHE A 115 -4.76 8.50 9.50
CA PHE A 115 -5.37 8.95 8.26
C PHE A 115 -5.37 10.47 8.23
N ILE A 116 -4.98 11.04 7.09
CA ILE A 116 -4.89 12.48 6.91
C ILE A 116 -5.71 12.86 5.68
N MET A 117 -6.56 13.86 5.84
CA MET A 117 -7.28 14.49 4.73
C MET A 117 -6.91 15.97 4.68
N LEU A 118 -6.50 16.42 3.49
CA LEU A 118 -6.15 17.81 3.24
C LEU A 118 -7.26 18.52 2.46
N ARG A 119 -7.40 19.82 2.70
CA ARG A 119 -8.28 20.68 1.90
C ARG A 119 -7.77 20.73 0.46
N ASN A 120 -8.71 20.78 -0.50
CA ASN A 120 -8.40 20.86 -1.94
C ASN A 120 -7.54 19.71 -2.50
N SER A 121 -7.42 18.59 -1.77
CA SER A 121 -6.73 17.40 -2.26
C SER A 121 -7.74 16.35 -2.70
N PRO A 122 -7.71 15.84 -3.93
CA PRO A 122 -8.65 14.82 -4.40
C PRO A 122 -8.21 13.41 -3.95
N GLY A 123 -7.96 13.25 -2.65
CA GLY A 123 -7.54 12.00 -2.05
C GLY A 123 -7.33 12.12 -0.55
N PHE A 124 -6.78 11.07 0.04
CA PHE A 124 -6.41 11.05 1.45
C PHE A 124 -5.13 10.23 1.65
N TYR A 125 -4.41 10.52 2.73
CA TYR A 125 -3.18 9.84 3.09
C TYR A 125 -3.42 8.86 4.22
N THR A 126 -2.64 7.79 4.26
CA THR A 126 -2.61 6.88 5.41
C THR A 126 -1.19 6.38 5.67
N TYR A 127 -0.87 6.22 6.95
CA TYR A 127 0.39 5.65 7.42
C TYR A 127 0.15 4.93 8.73
N ALA A 128 1.13 4.14 9.17
CA ALA A 128 1.07 3.50 10.47
C ALA A 128 2.42 3.52 11.17
N ILE A 129 2.38 3.62 12.51
CA ILE A 129 3.56 3.52 13.37
C ILE A 129 3.45 2.20 14.12
N TYR A 130 4.44 1.34 13.95
CA TYR A 130 4.56 0.08 14.69
C TYR A 130 5.67 0.23 15.73
N ASP A 131 5.37 -0.13 16.97
CA ASP A 131 6.29 0.00 18.10
C ASP A 131 6.29 -1.28 18.95
N HIS A 132 7.45 -1.93 19.01
CA HIS A 132 7.74 -3.12 19.82
C HIS A 132 8.66 -2.69 20.97
N LEU A 133 8.20 -2.95 22.20
CA LEU A 133 8.98 -2.66 23.40
C LEU A 133 9.95 -3.79 23.71
N LYS A 134 11.10 -3.42 24.25
CA LYS A 134 12.23 -4.32 24.53
C LYS A 134 11.83 -5.60 25.27
N GLU A 135 10.99 -5.50 26.29
CA GLU A 135 10.61 -6.62 27.16
C GLU A 135 9.54 -7.54 26.55
N TRP A 136 9.04 -7.21 25.35
CA TRP A 136 7.96 -7.97 24.73
C TRP A 136 8.44 -9.21 24.00
N PRO A 137 7.56 -10.21 23.84
CA PRO A 137 7.91 -11.45 23.14
C PRO A 137 8.44 -11.16 21.73
N PRO A 138 9.47 -11.91 21.29
CA PRO A 138 9.94 -11.83 19.92
C PRO A 138 8.89 -12.41 18.96
N PHE A 139 8.91 -11.97 17.70
CA PHE A 139 8.02 -12.48 16.66
C PHE A 139 8.64 -12.33 15.27
N ASN A 140 8.05 -13.03 14.30
CA ASN A 140 8.34 -12.86 12.88
C ASN A 140 7.18 -12.11 12.21
N LEU A 141 7.50 -11.23 11.26
CA LEU A 141 6.56 -10.47 10.46
C LEU A 141 6.82 -10.73 8.97
N PRO A 142 6.19 -11.74 8.36
CA PRO A 142 6.36 -12.00 6.94
C PRO A 142 5.70 -10.95 6.03
N GLN A 143 4.67 -10.24 6.50
CA GLN A 143 3.93 -9.29 5.68
C GLN A 143 3.28 -8.19 6.51
N THR A 144 3.26 -6.96 5.98
CA THR A 144 2.32 -5.91 6.38
C THR A 144 1.97 -5.05 5.18
N ARG A 145 0.69 -4.70 5.03
CA ARG A 145 0.17 -4.02 3.85
C ARG A 145 -1.17 -3.32 4.10
N ILE A 146 -1.62 -2.57 3.10
CA ILE A 146 -3.01 -2.10 2.98
C ILE A 146 -3.68 -2.82 1.82
N VAL A 147 -4.97 -3.08 1.96
CA VAL A 147 -5.83 -3.66 0.93
C VAL A 147 -7.05 -2.77 0.76
N PHE A 148 -7.36 -2.39 -0.48
CA PHE A 148 -8.65 -1.83 -0.86
C PHE A 148 -9.34 -2.75 -1.87
N LYS A 149 -10.53 -3.21 -1.52
CA LYS A 149 -11.40 -4.00 -2.39
C LYS A 149 -12.45 -3.07 -2.99
N LEU A 150 -12.30 -2.76 -4.26
CA LEU A 150 -13.21 -1.88 -4.98
C LEU A 150 -14.43 -2.65 -5.45
N ARG A 151 -15.47 -1.92 -5.82
CA ARG A 151 -16.69 -2.50 -6.38
C ARG A 151 -16.42 -3.26 -7.67
N LYS A 152 -16.66 -4.58 -7.65
CA LYS A 152 -16.46 -5.44 -8.83
C LYS A 152 -17.42 -5.12 -9.97
N ASP A 153 -18.55 -4.47 -9.70
CA ASP A 153 -19.53 -4.04 -10.71
C ASP A 153 -19.18 -2.70 -11.37
N LYS A 154 -18.12 -2.03 -10.91
CA LYS A 154 -17.72 -0.70 -11.39
C LYS A 154 -16.31 -0.67 -11.96
N PHE A 155 -15.35 -1.24 -11.24
CA PHE A 155 -13.94 -1.16 -11.57
C PHE A 155 -13.49 -2.39 -12.35
N HIS A 156 -13.35 -2.25 -13.67
CA HIS A 156 -13.04 -3.37 -14.57
C HIS A 156 -11.68 -3.24 -15.25
N TYR A 157 -11.07 -2.05 -15.25
CA TYR A 157 -9.83 -1.79 -15.96
C TYR A 157 -8.69 -1.50 -14.98
N MET A 158 -7.62 -2.27 -15.05
CA MET A 158 -6.45 -2.15 -14.18
C MET A 158 -5.30 -1.48 -14.94
N ALA A 159 -4.57 -0.59 -14.27
CA ALA A 159 -3.33 0.00 -14.79
C ALA A 159 -2.23 -0.03 -13.73
N ILE A 160 -1.10 -0.66 -14.06
CA ILE A 160 0.05 -0.82 -13.14
C ILE A 160 1.38 -0.37 -13.77
N ALA A 161 1.42 -0.17 -15.08
CA ALA A 161 2.52 0.45 -15.84
C ALA A 161 2.00 0.88 -17.22
N ASP A 162 2.73 1.73 -17.94
CA ASP A 162 2.36 2.20 -19.29
C ASP A 162 2.11 1.05 -20.29
N ASN A 163 2.84 -0.05 -20.13
CA ASN A 163 2.73 -1.25 -20.97
C ASN A 163 1.97 -2.40 -20.31
N ARG A 164 1.37 -2.20 -19.13
CA ARG A 164 0.65 -3.23 -18.37
C ARG A 164 -0.65 -2.66 -17.84
N GLN A 165 -1.62 -2.58 -18.74
CA GLN A 165 -2.97 -2.12 -18.48
C GLN A 165 -3.95 -2.97 -19.27
N ARG A 166 -5.09 -3.32 -18.69
CA ARG A 166 -6.09 -4.16 -19.35
C ARG A 166 -7.43 -4.14 -18.62
N PHE A 167 -8.47 -4.54 -19.34
CA PHE A 167 -9.66 -5.09 -18.70
C PHE A 167 -9.30 -6.40 -17.99
N MET A 168 -9.87 -6.57 -16.80
CA MET A 168 -9.60 -7.68 -15.92
C MET A 168 -10.85 -8.56 -15.81
N PRO A 169 -10.69 -9.89 -15.67
CA PRO A 169 -11.81 -10.78 -15.39
C PRO A 169 -12.45 -10.45 -14.04
N LEU A 170 -13.68 -10.91 -13.85
CA LEU A 170 -14.37 -10.77 -12.56
C LEU A 170 -13.87 -11.82 -11.57
N PRO A 171 -13.94 -11.55 -10.25
CA PRO A 171 -13.59 -12.56 -9.25
C PRO A 171 -14.46 -13.83 -9.37
N ASP A 172 -15.70 -13.69 -9.88
CA ASP A 172 -16.62 -14.80 -10.12
C ASP A 172 -16.14 -15.74 -11.24
N ASP A 173 -15.31 -15.26 -12.17
CA ASP A 173 -14.75 -16.09 -13.25
C ASP A 173 -13.73 -17.10 -12.75
N ARG A 174 -13.23 -16.91 -11.52
CA ARG A 174 -12.34 -17.86 -10.85
C ARG A 174 -13.09 -18.94 -10.07
N LEU A 175 -14.42 -18.85 -9.95
CA LEU A 175 -15.22 -19.81 -9.19
C LEU A 175 -15.39 -21.14 -9.95
N PRO A 176 -15.61 -22.26 -9.24
CA PRO A 176 -15.85 -23.56 -9.88
C PRO A 176 -16.95 -23.50 -10.95
N GLY A 177 -16.66 -24.09 -12.12
CA GLY A 177 -17.55 -24.06 -13.29
C GLY A 177 -17.23 -22.94 -14.29
N ARG A 178 -16.60 -21.85 -13.83
CA ARG A 178 -16.08 -20.76 -14.68
C ARG A 178 -14.56 -20.76 -14.78
N GLY A 179 -13.90 -21.14 -13.69
CA GLY A 179 -12.45 -21.25 -13.59
C GLY A 179 -11.99 -22.62 -13.10
N GLU A 180 -10.77 -22.99 -13.47
CA GLU A 180 -10.10 -24.21 -13.03
C GLU A 180 -8.73 -23.84 -12.43
N PRO A 181 -8.54 -23.98 -11.10
CA PRO A 181 -7.22 -23.84 -10.49
C PRO A 181 -6.21 -24.80 -11.10
N LEU A 182 -5.03 -24.28 -11.42
CA LEU A 182 -3.93 -25.07 -11.98
C LEU A 182 -3.05 -25.65 -10.87
N ALA A 183 -1.84 -26.09 -11.22
CA ALA A 183 -0.90 -26.71 -10.28
C ALA A 183 -0.56 -25.80 -9.09
N THR A 184 -0.49 -24.49 -9.30
CA THR A 184 -0.42 -23.49 -8.23
C THR A 184 -1.82 -22.90 -8.01
N PRO A 185 -2.31 -22.81 -6.75
CA PRO A 185 -3.67 -22.37 -6.47
C PRO A 185 -3.92 -20.90 -6.83
N GLU A 186 -2.85 -20.10 -6.95
CA GLU A 186 -2.94 -18.73 -7.43
C GLU A 186 -3.29 -18.61 -8.92
N ALA A 187 -2.84 -19.57 -9.74
CA ALA A 187 -3.06 -19.59 -11.18
C ALA A 187 -4.38 -20.31 -11.51
N VAL A 188 -5.31 -19.59 -12.15
CA VAL A 188 -6.63 -20.11 -12.51
C VAL A 188 -6.86 -19.95 -14.00
N LEU A 189 -7.11 -21.05 -14.70
CA LEU A 189 -7.55 -21.04 -16.10
C LEU A 189 -9.01 -20.59 -16.16
N LEU A 190 -9.30 -19.62 -17.02
CA LEU A 190 -10.65 -19.11 -17.26
C LEU A 190 -11.34 -19.95 -18.35
N VAL A 191 -12.24 -20.84 -17.93
CA VAL A 191 -12.91 -21.83 -18.81
C VAL A 191 -14.19 -21.27 -19.42
N ASP A 192 -14.99 -20.57 -18.62
CA ASP A 192 -16.27 -19.96 -19.01
C ASP A 192 -16.46 -18.59 -18.33
N PRO A 193 -15.59 -17.60 -18.62
CA PRO A 193 -15.70 -16.27 -18.02
C PRO A 193 -16.95 -15.50 -18.50
N VAL A 194 -17.36 -14.47 -17.75
CA VAL A 194 -18.50 -13.60 -18.10
C VAL A 194 -18.23 -12.93 -19.44
N GLU A 195 -17.04 -12.34 -19.58
CA GLU A 195 -16.56 -11.76 -20.83
C GLU A 195 -15.85 -12.85 -21.66
N PRO A 196 -16.38 -13.24 -22.84
CA PRO A 196 -15.85 -14.36 -23.61
C PRO A 196 -14.40 -14.18 -24.09
N GLU A 197 -13.91 -12.93 -24.16
CA GLU A 197 -12.54 -12.61 -24.57
C GLU A 197 -11.47 -13.15 -23.61
N PHE A 198 -11.79 -13.31 -22.33
CA PHE A 198 -10.86 -13.86 -21.34
C PHE A 198 -10.76 -15.39 -21.38
N LYS A 199 -11.57 -16.06 -22.20
CA LYS A 199 -11.62 -17.51 -22.24
C LYS A 199 -10.29 -18.11 -22.70
N GLY A 200 -9.78 -19.05 -21.93
CA GLY A 200 -8.49 -19.71 -22.16
C GLY A 200 -7.29 -18.96 -21.58
N GLU A 201 -7.49 -17.76 -21.01
CA GLU A 201 -6.43 -17.08 -20.26
C GLU A 201 -6.20 -17.72 -18.89
N VAL A 202 -5.00 -17.53 -18.35
CA VAL A 202 -4.67 -17.89 -16.96
C VAL A 202 -4.47 -16.59 -16.17
N ASP A 203 -5.31 -16.40 -15.16
CA ASP A 203 -5.20 -15.29 -14.21
C ASP A 203 -4.39 -15.73 -12.98
N ASP A 204 -3.33 -14.99 -12.67
CA ASP A 204 -2.49 -15.16 -11.50
C ASP A 204 -2.08 -13.79 -10.94
N LYS A 205 -2.34 -13.55 -9.66
CA LYS A 205 -1.99 -12.30 -8.97
C LYS A 205 -0.52 -11.89 -9.15
N TYR A 206 0.40 -12.85 -9.30
CA TYR A 206 1.83 -12.58 -9.46
C TYR A 206 2.19 -12.05 -10.86
N GLN A 207 1.29 -12.18 -11.86
CA GLN A 207 1.42 -11.52 -13.17
C GLN A 207 1.35 -10.00 -13.07
N TYR A 208 0.90 -9.46 -11.92
CA TYR A 208 0.70 -8.04 -11.67
C TYR A 208 1.68 -7.45 -10.64
N SER A 209 2.79 -8.15 -10.36
CA SER A 209 3.85 -7.59 -9.50
C SER A 209 4.67 -6.51 -10.23
N CYS A 210 5.23 -5.58 -9.48
CA CYS A 210 6.18 -4.56 -9.97
C CYS A 210 7.39 -4.48 -9.03
N GLU A 211 8.55 -4.13 -9.57
CA GLU A 211 9.75 -3.81 -8.78
C GLU A 211 9.54 -2.52 -7.99
N ASN A 212 10.07 -2.45 -6.76
CA ASN A 212 9.91 -1.29 -5.89
C ASN A 212 10.29 0.04 -6.55
N LYS A 213 11.32 0.05 -7.41
CA LYS A 213 11.77 1.25 -8.13
C LYS A 213 10.75 1.81 -9.11
N ASP A 214 9.87 0.96 -9.65
CA ASP A 214 8.83 1.36 -10.60
C ASP A 214 7.44 1.41 -9.94
N LEU A 215 7.31 0.90 -8.70
CA LEU A 215 6.07 0.78 -7.96
C LEU A 215 5.72 2.09 -7.22
N GLN A 216 5.46 3.14 -7.99
CA GLN A 216 5.10 4.46 -7.48
C GLN A 216 3.62 4.79 -7.64
N VAL A 217 2.94 4.25 -8.66
CA VAL A 217 1.51 4.46 -8.90
C VAL A 217 0.88 3.27 -9.62
N HIS A 218 -0.26 2.82 -9.12
CA HIS A 218 -1.08 1.77 -9.75
C HIS A 218 -2.52 1.86 -9.25
N GLY A 219 -3.45 1.25 -9.97
CA GLY A 219 -4.85 1.35 -9.59
C GLY A 219 -5.84 0.74 -10.58
N TRP A 220 -7.06 1.25 -10.48
CA TRP A 220 -8.23 0.77 -11.19
C TRP A 220 -9.06 1.92 -11.74
N ILE A 221 -9.74 1.65 -12.85
CA ILE A 221 -10.64 2.59 -13.53
C ILE A 221 -12.05 1.99 -13.57
N CYS A 222 -12.98 2.80 -13.10
CA CYS A 222 -14.41 2.69 -13.35
C CYS A 222 -14.72 3.49 -14.62
N THR A 223 -15.45 2.90 -15.56
CA THR A 223 -15.80 3.57 -16.83
C THR A 223 -17.11 4.34 -16.75
N ASP A 224 -17.99 4.01 -15.79
CA ASP A 224 -19.31 4.65 -15.62
C ASP A 224 -19.70 4.85 -14.13
N PRO A 225 -19.58 6.07 -13.58
CA PRO A 225 -18.94 7.23 -14.21
C PRO A 225 -17.41 7.03 -14.33
N PRO A 226 -16.72 7.75 -15.25
CA PRO A 226 -15.27 7.64 -15.42
C PRO A 226 -14.53 8.13 -14.16
N VAL A 227 -14.04 7.20 -13.36
CA VAL A 227 -13.36 7.44 -12.08
C VAL A 227 -12.14 6.55 -11.97
N GLY A 228 -10.99 7.15 -11.65
CA GLY A 228 -9.77 6.43 -11.30
C GLY A 228 -9.59 6.33 -9.78
N PHE A 229 -9.15 5.17 -9.32
CA PHE A 229 -8.73 4.93 -7.94
C PHE A 229 -7.27 4.50 -7.94
N TRP A 230 -6.39 5.32 -7.39
CA TRP A 230 -4.94 5.17 -7.51
C TRP A 230 -4.28 5.12 -6.15
N GLN A 231 -3.32 4.22 -6.02
CA GLN A 231 -2.42 4.19 -4.88
C GLN A 231 -1.08 4.77 -5.30
N ILE A 232 -0.68 5.86 -4.66
CA ILE A 232 0.59 6.54 -4.90
C ILE A 232 1.53 6.31 -3.72
N THR A 233 2.73 5.82 -4.02
CA THR A 233 3.81 5.63 -3.05
C THR A 233 4.98 6.57 -3.42
N PRO A 234 5.14 7.71 -2.73
CA PRO A 234 6.12 8.73 -3.09
C PRO A 234 7.57 8.32 -2.78
N SER A 235 7.76 7.46 -1.79
CA SER A 235 9.08 6.97 -1.35
C SER A 235 9.03 5.47 -1.08
N SER A 236 10.16 4.80 -1.30
CA SER A 236 10.36 3.39 -0.95
C SER A 236 11.13 3.21 0.36
N GLU A 237 11.42 4.27 1.12
CA GLU A 237 12.25 4.20 2.33
C GLU A 237 11.72 3.24 3.40
N PHE A 238 10.39 3.05 3.45
CA PHE A 238 9.75 2.15 4.41
C PHE A 238 9.58 0.71 3.88
N ARG A 239 9.98 0.42 2.63
CA ARG A 239 9.88 -0.92 2.01
C ARG A 239 11.15 -1.75 2.22
N SER A 240 11.00 -3.06 2.30
CA SER A 240 12.14 -4.00 2.35
C SER A 240 12.55 -4.52 0.97
N GLY A 241 13.76 -5.08 0.89
CA GLY A 241 14.29 -5.80 -0.28
C GLY A 241 14.93 -4.93 -1.37
N GLY A 242 15.01 -3.62 -1.17
CA GLY A 242 15.67 -2.71 -2.10
C GLY A 242 14.90 -2.47 -3.41
N PRO A 243 15.52 -1.82 -4.42
CA PRO A 243 14.83 -1.30 -5.60
C PRO A 243 14.28 -2.38 -6.54
N ILE A 244 14.94 -3.53 -6.63
CA ILE A 244 14.56 -4.63 -7.54
C ILE A 244 13.61 -5.65 -6.91
N LYS A 245 13.27 -5.49 -5.63
CA LYS A 245 12.30 -6.37 -4.96
C LYS A 245 10.93 -6.17 -5.59
N GLN A 246 10.35 -7.28 -6.06
CA GLN A 246 9.00 -7.30 -6.61
C GLN A 246 7.96 -7.37 -5.50
N ASN A 247 6.89 -6.60 -5.67
CA ASN A 247 5.74 -6.59 -4.79
C ASN A 247 4.44 -6.57 -5.61
N LEU A 248 3.39 -7.15 -5.03
CA LEU A 248 2.05 -7.16 -5.61
C LEU A 248 1.50 -5.73 -5.70
N THR A 249 0.68 -5.48 -6.72
CA THR A 249 0.08 -4.17 -6.99
C THR A 249 -1.44 -4.26 -6.93
N SER A 250 -2.09 -4.45 -8.07
CA SER A 250 -3.51 -4.73 -8.24
C SER A 250 -3.71 -6.15 -8.77
N HIS A 251 -4.87 -6.76 -8.51
CA HIS A 251 -5.24 -8.05 -9.11
C HIS A 251 -6.76 -8.26 -9.12
N VAL A 252 -7.22 -9.33 -9.77
CA VAL A 252 -8.63 -9.72 -9.91
C VAL A 252 -9.46 -9.53 -8.62
N GLY A 253 -10.72 -9.12 -8.75
CA GLY A 253 -11.58 -8.77 -7.61
C GLY A 253 -11.53 -7.30 -7.21
N PRO A 254 -11.50 -6.40 -8.21
CA PRO A 254 -10.65 -5.20 -8.27
C PRO A 254 -9.97 -4.82 -6.94
N VAL A 255 -8.91 -5.58 -6.63
CA VAL A 255 -8.14 -5.40 -5.40
C VAL A 255 -6.95 -4.50 -5.70
N ASN A 256 -6.72 -3.51 -4.84
CA ASN A 256 -5.54 -2.64 -4.85
C ASN A 256 -4.73 -2.85 -3.55
N LEU A 257 -3.42 -3.05 -3.67
CA LEU A 257 -2.52 -3.38 -2.55
C LEU A 257 -1.39 -2.36 -2.37
N ALA A 258 -1.16 -1.98 -1.12
CA ALA A 258 0.03 -1.26 -0.68
C ALA A 258 0.97 -2.17 0.10
N MET A 259 1.95 -2.74 -0.58
CA MET A 259 2.94 -3.60 0.06
C MET A 259 4.03 -2.76 0.73
N PHE A 260 4.20 -2.95 2.04
CA PHE A 260 5.30 -2.34 2.80
C PHE A 260 6.40 -3.36 3.09
N LEU A 261 6.00 -4.53 3.60
CA LEU A 261 6.89 -5.64 3.90
C LEU A 261 6.29 -6.91 3.31
N SER A 262 7.11 -7.75 2.67
CA SER A 262 6.66 -9.05 2.19
C SER A 262 7.80 -10.03 1.91
N ALA A 263 7.60 -11.26 2.37
CA ALA A 263 8.45 -12.40 2.03
C ALA A 263 8.28 -12.92 0.58
N HIS A 264 7.31 -12.42 -0.20
CA HIS A 264 7.16 -12.83 -1.60
C HIS A 264 8.45 -12.60 -2.39
N TYR A 265 8.85 -13.58 -3.23
CA TYR A 265 10.09 -13.56 -4.04
C TYR A 265 11.43 -13.60 -3.27
N GLY A 266 11.44 -13.37 -1.96
CA GLY A 266 12.65 -13.47 -1.11
C GLY A 266 12.63 -14.62 -0.11
N GLY A 267 11.47 -15.25 0.11
CA GLY A 267 11.33 -16.32 1.08
C GLY A 267 11.58 -15.86 2.51
N GLU A 268 12.10 -16.77 3.33
CA GLU A 268 12.32 -16.54 4.76
C GLU A 268 13.38 -15.44 5.04
N ASP A 269 14.28 -15.19 4.07
CA ASP A 269 15.34 -14.19 4.20
C ASP A 269 14.82 -12.75 4.23
N LEU A 270 13.60 -12.50 3.73
CA LEU A 270 12.93 -11.20 3.78
C LEU A 270 11.80 -11.12 4.83
N VAL A 271 11.74 -12.10 5.74
CA VAL A 271 10.86 -12.02 6.91
C VAL A 271 11.55 -11.14 7.96
N LEU A 272 10.85 -10.11 8.44
CA LEU A 272 11.35 -9.31 9.56
C LEU A 272 11.27 -10.16 10.84
N LYS A 273 12.41 -10.37 11.50
CA LYS A 273 12.51 -11.20 12.72
C LYS A 273 13.01 -10.34 13.89
N LEU A 274 12.12 -10.02 14.83
CA LEU A 274 12.51 -9.34 16.08
C LEU A 274 12.98 -10.38 17.10
N LYS A 275 14.12 -10.10 17.73
CA LYS A 275 14.76 -10.97 18.71
C LYS A 275 14.31 -10.60 20.14
N PRO A 276 14.53 -11.48 21.13
CA PRO A 276 14.31 -11.10 22.54
C PRO A 276 15.13 -9.86 22.89
N ASN A 277 14.55 -8.94 23.67
CA ASN A 277 15.20 -7.70 24.10
C ASN A 277 15.59 -6.75 22.96
N GLU A 278 14.93 -6.85 21.80
CA GLU A 278 15.16 -5.97 20.64
C GLU A 278 13.98 -4.98 20.49
N PRO A 279 14.08 -3.76 21.02
CA PRO A 279 13.07 -2.75 20.75
C PRO A 279 13.11 -2.36 19.27
N TRP A 280 11.94 -2.12 18.68
CA TRP A 280 11.84 -1.77 17.28
C TRP A 280 10.67 -0.83 17.04
N LYS A 281 10.93 0.27 16.33
CA LYS A 281 9.89 1.18 15.91
C LYS A 281 10.07 1.53 14.45
N LYS A 282 8.98 1.53 13.68
CA LYS A 282 9.00 1.88 12.26
C LYS A 282 7.72 2.59 11.82
N VAL A 283 7.88 3.56 10.93
CA VAL A 283 6.78 4.23 10.23
C VAL A 283 6.63 3.64 8.83
N PHE A 284 5.41 3.26 8.46
CA PHE A 284 5.05 2.79 7.12
C PHE A 284 4.17 3.82 6.43
N GLY A 285 4.64 4.38 5.31
CA GLY A 285 4.00 5.50 4.62
C GLY A 285 4.54 6.87 5.07
N PRO A 286 3.79 7.98 4.85
CA PRO A 286 2.47 8.01 4.24
C PRO A 286 2.42 7.61 2.76
N ILE A 287 1.37 6.88 2.40
CA ILE A 287 0.96 6.69 1.01
C ILE A 287 -0.28 7.54 0.72
N PHE A 288 -0.52 7.85 -0.55
CA PHE A 288 -1.65 8.68 -0.98
C PHE A 288 -2.63 7.87 -1.82
N MET A 289 -3.90 7.88 -1.41
CA MET A 289 -5.02 7.31 -2.17
C MET A 289 -5.63 8.44 -3.01
N TYR A 290 -5.24 8.50 -4.28
CA TYR A 290 -5.63 9.55 -5.22
C TYR A 290 -6.84 9.13 -6.05
N LEU A 291 -7.79 10.05 -6.21
CA LEU A 291 -8.99 9.88 -7.02
C LEU A 291 -9.02 10.97 -8.10
N ASN A 292 -9.36 10.58 -9.31
CA ASN A 292 -9.64 11.52 -10.39
C ASN A 292 -10.86 11.07 -11.19
N SER A 293 -11.41 11.98 -11.97
CA SER A 293 -12.58 11.74 -12.80
C SER A 293 -12.52 12.56 -14.08
N MET A 294 -13.36 12.18 -15.05
CA MET A 294 -13.60 12.96 -16.26
C MET A 294 -15.05 13.44 -16.30
N SER A 295 -15.30 14.57 -16.95
CA SER A 295 -16.67 15.04 -17.20
C SER A 295 -17.37 14.10 -18.17
N THR A 296 -18.62 13.76 -17.88
CA THR A 296 -19.48 12.96 -18.78
C THR A 296 -19.89 13.72 -20.05
N ASP A 297 -19.78 15.05 -20.04
CA ASP A 297 -20.12 15.92 -21.19
C ASP A 297 -19.00 15.99 -22.24
N ASP A 298 -17.80 15.52 -21.89
CA ASP A 298 -16.69 15.35 -22.84
C ASP A 298 -16.91 14.05 -23.63
N HIS A 299 -17.86 14.08 -24.57
CA HIS A 299 -18.22 12.99 -25.49
C HIS A 299 -17.05 12.46 -26.37
N ALA A 300 -15.83 12.99 -26.21
CA ALA A 300 -14.64 12.65 -26.98
C ALA A 300 -13.59 11.81 -26.22
N SER A 301 -13.72 11.54 -24.92
CA SER A 301 -12.67 10.84 -24.16
C SER A 301 -13.20 9.96 -23.03
N HIS A 302 -13.83 8.83 -23.35
CA HIS A 302 -13.93 7.69 -22.42
C HIS A 302 -12.63 6.87 -22.38
N ASP A 303 -11.52 7.44 -22.86
CA ASP A 303 -10.24 6.75 -22.94
C ASP A 303 -9.64 6.64 -21.52
N PRO A 304 -9.47 5.41 -20.97
CA PRO A 304 -8.82 5.17 -19.69
C PRO A 304 -7.44 5.84 -19.58
N PHE A 305 -6.80 6.12 -20.72
CA PHE A 305 -5.51 6.79 -20.82
C PHE A 305 -5.44 8.11 -20.05
N PHE A 306 -6.48 8.95 -20.06
CA PHE A 306 -6.44 10.26 -19.41
C PHE A 306 -6.37 10.16 -17.89
N LEU A 307 -7.16 9.25 -17.28
CA LEU A 307 -7.15 9.03 -15.84
C LEU A 307 -5.78 8.51 -15.37
N TRP A 308 -5.15 7.64 -16.17
CA TRP A 308 -3.81 7.13 -15.90
C TRP A 308 -2.72 8.22 -16.01
N GLU A 309 -2.72 8.99 -17.09
CA GLU A 309 -1.73 10.07 -17.29
C GLU A 309 -1.83 11.13 -16.20
N ASP A 310 -3.04 11.47 -15.77
CA ASP A 310 -3.27 12.38 -14.66
C ASP A 310 -2.78 11.81 -13.32
N ALA A 311 -3.03 10.52 -13.04
CA ALA A 311 -2.48 9.85 -11.86
C ALA A 311 -0.94 9.84 -11.84
N LYS A 312 -0.28 9.67 -12.99
CA LYS A 312 1.17 9.80 -13.11
C LYS A 312 1.67 11.21 -12.85
N LYS A 313 0.93 12.25 -13.26
CA LYS A 313 1.26 13.64 -12.94
C LYS A 313 1.15 13.88 -11.44
N GLN A 314 0.07 13.43 -10.81
CA GLN A 314 -0.08 13.53 -9.36
C GLN A 314 1.05 12.77 -8.64
N MET A 315 1.41 11.57 -9.11
CA MET A 315 2.51 10.80 -8.52
C MET A 315 3.82 11.60 -8.49
N LYS A 316 4.15 12.32 -9.55
CA LYS A 316 5.35 13.19 -9.57
C LYS A 316 5.28 14.29 -8.53
N VAL A 317 4.11 14.92 -8.36
CA VAL A 317 3.89 15.94 -7.32
C VAL A 317 4.11 15.34 -5.92
N GLU A 318 3.60 14.14 -5.65
CA GLU A 318 3.78 13.47 -4.37
C GLU A 318 5.26 13.11 -4.11
N VAL A 319 5.99 12.64 -5.14
CA VAL A 319 7.43 12.36 -5.05
C VAL A 319 8.23 13.63 -4.76
N GLU A 320 7.92 14.74 -5.45
CA GLU A 320 8.57 16.04 -5.24
C GLU A 320 8.23 16.65 -3.87
N SER A 321 7.05 16.31 -3.32
CA SER A 321 6.60 16.78 -2.01
C SER A 321 7.17 15.94 -0.85
N TRP A 322 7.92 14.88 -1.13
CA TRP A 322 8.50 14.02 -0.10
C TRP A 322 9.79 14.62 0.49
N PRO A 323 9.99 14.56 1.83
CA PRO A 323 9.05 14.12 2.85
C PRO A 323 7.96 15.16 3.10
N TYR A 324 6.74 14.69 3.42
CA TYR A 324 5.64 15.59 3.74
C TYR A 324 5.88 16.40 5.01
N HIS A 325 5.37 17.62 5.06
CA HIS A 325 5.49 18.51 6.23
C HIS A 325 4.27 18.50 7.15
N PHE A 326 3.18 17.86 6.72
CA PHE A 326 1.88 17.89 7.38
C PHE A 326 1.61 16.76 8.41
N PRO A 327 2.24 15.57 8.37
CA PRO A 327 2.02 14.57 9.43
C PRO A 327 2.48 15.10 10.79
N ASP A 328 1.64 14.99 11.82
CA ASP A 328 1.93 15.57 13.15
C ASP A 328 2.89 14.71 13.99
N SER A 329 3.04 13.43 13.64
CA SER A 329 3.82 12.46 14.42
C SER A 329 5.33 12.77 14.44
N GLU A 330 5.91 12.89 15.64
CA GLU A 330 7.37 13.02 15.84
C GLU A 330 8.16 11.81 15.33
N ASP A 331 7.54 10.63 15.27
CA ASP A 331 8.17 9.42 14.70
C ASP A 331 8.36 9.51 13.17
N PHE A 332 7.75 10.50 12.49
CA PHE A 332 7.95 10.76 11.06
C PHE A 332 8.94 11.93 10.89
N PRO A 333 10.21 11.67 10.50
CA PRO A 333 11.20 12.74 10.44
C PRO A 333 10.87 13.76 9.36
N SER A 334 10.89 15.04 9.73
CA SER A 334 10.73 16.17 8.80
C SER A 334 11.95 16.31 7.88
N SER A 335 11.84 17.16 6.86
CA SER A 335 12.92 17.36 5.88
C SER A 335 14.23 17.83 6.51
N ASP A 336 14.18 18.66 7.56
CA ASP A 336 15.37 19.17 8.27
C ASP A 336 16.00 18.13 9.21
N GLN A 337 15.30 17.04 9.51
CA GLN A 337 15.81 15.90 10.27
C GLN A 337 16.40 14.79 9.38
N ARG A 338 16.41 15.00 8.06
CA ARG A 338 16.92 14.05 7.07
C ARG A 338 18.21 14.56 6.45
N GLY A 339 19.07 13.63 6.05
CA GLY A 339 20.33 13.91 5.37
C GLY A 339 20.38 13.27 3.98
N SER A 340 21.31 13.73 3.15
CA SER A 340 21.59 13.14 1.84
C SER A 340 23.07 12.80 1.69
N VAL A 341 23.36 11.79 0.86
CA VAL A 341 24.71 11.39 0.49
C VAL A 341 24.85 11.52 -1.01
N SER A 342 25.87 12.22 -1.47
CA SER A 342 26.16 12.43 -2.90
C SER A 342 27.63 12.14 -3.21
N GLY A 343 27.92 11.51 -4.35
CA GLY A 343 29.27 11.21 -4.79
C GLY A 343 29.29 10.52 -6.16
N GLY A 344 30.47 10.12 -6.63
CA GLY A 344 30.65 9.38 -7.88
C GLY A 344 31.08 7.94 -7.63
N LEU A 345 30.31 6.97 -8.12
CA LEU A 345 30.67 5.55 -8.08
C LEU A 345 31.51 5.19 -9.32
N HIS A 346 32.73 4.70 -9.11
CA HIS A 346 33.63 4.25 -10.18
C HIS A 346 33.97 2.77 -9.98
N ILE A 347 33.92 1.99 -11.06
CA ILE A 347 34.20 0.56 -11.08
C ILE A 347 35.59 0.35 -11.66
N ARG A 348 36.42 -0.42 -10.95
CA ARG A 348 37.71 -0.90 -11.45
C ARG A 348 37.55 -2.32 -11.95
N ASP A 349 37.46 -2.48 -13.27
CA ASP A 349 37.46 -3.80 -13.90
C ASP A 349 38.87 -4.19 -14.33
N ARG A 350 39.46 -5.14 -13.59
CA ARG A 350 40.81 -5.68 -13.84
C ARG A 350 40.96 -6.33 -15.22
N TYR A 351 39.86 -6.71 -15.87
CA TYR A 351 39.89 -7.32 -17.20
C TYR A 351 39.71 -6.32 -18.36
N SER A 352 39.26 -5.10 -18.08
CA SER A 352 39.07 -4.06 -19.11
C SER A 352 40.30 -3.16 -19.27
N SER A 353 41.05 -2.90 -18.19
CA SER A 353 42.43 -2.40 -18.13
C SER A 353 42.74 -2.02 -16.67
N ASP A 354 43.97 -2.24 -16.19
CA ASP A 354 44.32 -2.01 -14.78
C ASP A 354 44.27 -0.53 -14.34
N GLU A 355 44.22 0.41 -15.28
CA GLU A 355 44.30 1.86 -15.04
C GLU A 355 43.00 2.62 -15.30
N CYS A 356 41.97 2.00 -15.91
CA CYS A 356 40.72 2.69 -16.23
C CYS A 356 39.69 2.53 -15.12
N MET A 357 39.45 3.60 -14.36
CA MET A 357 38.29 3.73 -13.49
C MET A 357 37.07 4.09 -14.34
N ILE A 358 36.13 3.17 -14.47
CA ILE A 358 34.95 3.35 -15.32
C ILE A 358 33.83 3.96 -14.45
N PRO A 359 33.27 5.14 -14.80
CA PRO A 359 32.10 5.66 -14.11
C PRO A 359 30.95 4.66 -14.18
N ALA A 360 30.38 4.31 -13.03
CA ALA A 360 29.24 3.41 -12.99
C ALA A 360 28.03 4.06 -13.66
N SER A 361 27.31 3.28 -14.47
CA SER A 361 26.00 3.63 -15.00
C SER A 361 24.99 2.55 -14.60
N LEU A 362 23.72 2.93 -14.42
CA LEU A 362 22.63 2.01 -14.04
C LEU A 362 22.87 1.24 -12.72
N ALA A 363 23.62 1.82 -11.79
CA ALA A 363 23.86 1.26 -10.46
C ALA A 363 22.96 1.92 -9.41
N TYR A 364 22.48 1.13 -8.45
CA TYR A 364 21.79 1.63 -7.27
C TYR A 364 22.74 1.70 -6.08
N VAL A 365 22.69 2.81 -5.34
CA VAL A 365 23.40 2.99 -4.09
C VAL A 365 22.37 3.12 -2.99
N GLY A 366 22.50 2.28 -1.96
CA GLY A 366 21.64 2.30 -0.77
C GLY A 366 22.46 2.50 0.49
N LEU A 367 21.81 3.00 1.54
CA LEU A 367 22.35 3.04 2.88
C LEU A 367 21.75 1.88 3.68
N ALA A 368 22.58 1.21 4.48
CA ALA A 368 22.17 0.17 5.40
C ALA A 368 22.86 0.38 6.75
N PRO A 369 22.28 -0.12 7.85
CA PRO A 369 22.95 -0.12 9.14
C PRO A 369 24.29 -0.86 9.07
N PRO A 370 25.23 -0.53 9.97
CA PRO A 370 26.42 -1.35 10.17
C PRO A 370 26.04 -2.80 10.47
N GLY A 371 26.73 -3.75 9.84
CA GLY A 371 26.47 -5.17 10.00
C GLY A 371 27.52 -6.02 9.32
N GLU A 372 27.36 -7.35 9.40
CA GLU A 372 28.23 -8.30 8.71
C GLU A 372 28.21 -8.09 7.19
N VAL A 373 29.28 -8.47 6.50
CA VAL A 373 29.38 -8.34 5.05
C VAL A 373 28.21 -9.06 4.37
N GLY A 374 27.44 -8.32 3.55
CA GLY A 374 26.27 -8.85 2.84
C GLY A 374 24.94 -8.79 3.61
N SER A 375 24.96 -8.46 4.91
CA SER A 375 23.74 -8.39 5.74
C SER A 375 22.68 -7.39 5.22
N TRP A 376 23.10 -6.36 4.51
CA TRP A 376 22.22 -5.38 3.88
C TRP A 376 21.21 -5.99 2.89
N GLN A 377 21.49 -7.17 2.32
CA GLN A 377 20.61 -7.83 1.34
C GLN A 377 19.33 -8.38 1.97
N THR A 378 19.41 -8.76 3.24
CA THR A 378 18.33 -9.42 3.98
C THR A 378 17.84 -8.58 5.17
N GLU A 379 18.40 -7.38 5.34
CA GLU A 379 17.93 -6.44 6.35
C GLU A 379 16.54 -5.91 5.99
N CYS A 380 15.61 -6.03 6.95
CA CYS A 380 14.19 -5.70 6.79
C CYS A 380 13.64 -4.79 7.89
N LYS A 381 14.46 -4.43 8.90
CA LYS A 381 14.04 -3.70 10.09
C LYS A 381 14.10 -2.18 9.94
N VAL A 382 14.88 -1.70 8.98
CA VAL A 382 15.12 -0.27 8.73
C VAL A 382 14.05 0.27 7.82
#